data_AF-A0A1W9L2L8-F1
#
_entry.id   AF-A0A1W9L2L8-F1
#
_cell.length_a   1.000
_cell.length_b   1.000
_cell.length_c   1.000
_cell.angle_alpha   90.00
_cell.angle_beta   90.00
_cell.angle_gamma   90.00
#
_symmetry.space_group_name_H-M   'P 1'
#
loop_
_entity.id
_entity.type
_entity.pdbx_description
1 polymer ?
#
loop_
_entity_poly.entity_id
_entity_poly.type
_entity_poly.pdbx_seq_one_letter_code
_entity_poly.pdbx_strand_id
1 'polypeptide(L)'
;MSIVEILEVSVNQENMPYFWGFSLDTPKTGQTFDVYTIVFRGWVLGRISPARAVRLWYCHQPREIIREVPVDIIRTDVAEHYADVPNSERNAFLIILSVIGLPLETELALYAILEDGNVLNLANIRLRHQPLITYYQPRIQPLIVNSLGRSGSTWLMYLLSKHPNVIIDGQYPFESHASKYWLYTLLKFVAESPNYLNVTASQDEFFTLVMQWAGANFYGKAAISTEWFGHTHIEQLATFCQQSIDSFYAQTAVRHGCVMNLEDGHYSKRTYIRNWMNGIVQKVLNRSNHTTSPSLYFAEKFGPGYSARIFYELYPQTKEIFLVRDFRDMLCSSLSFNKKLGTDGFGLSAHQLEDDMVRVTQFRAQCLLMTWQRRSQQAYLVRYEDLVLNPIPTLQGIFDYLHLEHNPSMIDSFLEKSLEDNSTLRNHQTTSHPKNSIGRWQHDLSHSLKELCQQELAEELKAFGYTELAQK
;
A
#
# COMPACT_ATOMS: atom_id res chain seq x y z
N MET A 1 1.80 -25.64 12.97
CA MET A 1 2.91 -25.42 12.01
C MET A 1 3.37 -24.01 12.23
N SER A 2 4.66 -23.74 12.33
CA SER A 2 5.14 -22.37 12.54
C SER A 2 4.75 -21.44 11.38
N ILE A 3 4.28 -20.25 11.71
CA ILE A 3 3.93 -19.21 10.74
C ILE A 3 5.16 -18.73 9.96
N VAL A 4 6.29 -18.51 10.63
CA VAL A 4 7.54 -18.04 10.01
C VAL A 4 8.67 -19.01 10.29
N GLU A 5 9.52 -19.22 9.28
CA GLU A 5 10.75 -19.99 9.35
C GLU A 5 11.90 -19.17 8.74
N ILE A 6 12.99 -19.02 9.49
CA ILE A 6 14.21 -18.37 9.03
C ILE A 6 15.09 -19.43 8.37
N LEU A 7 15.15 -19.38 7.04
CA LEU A 7 15.88 -20.35 6.24
C LEU A 7 17.40 -20.13 6.37
N GLU A 8 17.84 -18.88 6.35
CA GLU A 8 19.26 -18.53 6.41
C GLU A 8 19.48 -17.11 6.94
N VAL A 9 20.52 -16.94 7.75
CA VAL A 9 21.08 -15.64 8.13
C VAL A 9 22.57 -15.65 7.77
N SER A 10 22.98 -14.77 6.86
CA SER A 10 24.36 -14.64 6.41
C SER A 10 24.90 -13.25 6.71
N VAL A 11 25.95 -13.17 7.53
CA VAL A 11 26.64 -11.91 7.84
C VAL A 11 27.60 -11.56 6.71
N ASN A 12 27.56 -10.32 6.25
CA ASN A 12 28.43 -9.85 5.18
C ASN A 12 29.86 -9.60 5.71
N GLN A 13 30.73 -10.60 5.55
CA GLN A 13 32.12 -10.54 6.04
C GLN A 13 32.97 -9.47 5.34
N GLU A 14 32.64 -9.11 4.09
CA GLU A 14 33.40 -8.10 3.33
C GLU A 14 33.31 -6.71 3.97
N ASN A 15 32.17 -6.40 4.60
CA ASN A 15 31.95 -5.12 5.26
C ASN A 15 32.38 -5.09 6.73
N MET A 16 32.68 -6.24 7.35
CA MET A 16 33.07 -6.29 8.77
C MET A 16 34.29 -5.43 9.15
N PRO A 17 35.31 -5.24 8.30
CA PRO A 17 36.44 -4.34 8.60
C PRO A 17 36.05 -2.86 8.85
N TYR A 18 34.86 -2.44 8.41
CA TYR A 18 34.32 -1.09 8.60
C TYR A 18 33.65 -0.88 9.97
N PHE A 19 33.57 -1.93 10.79
CA PHE A 19 32.93 -1.94 12.11
C PHE A 19 33.92 -2.38 13.20
N TRP A 20 33.73 -1.87 14.42
CA TRP A 20 34.38 -2.41 15.62
C TRP A 20 33.75 -3.75 16.03
N GLY A 21 32.46 -3.90 15.73
CA GLY A 21 31.72 -5.13 15.93
C GLY A 21 30.28 -5.02 15.44
N PHE A 22 29.69 -6.17 15.18
CA PHE A 22 28.29 -6.34 14.83
C PHE A 22 27.81 -7.70 15.31
N SER A 23 26.60 -7.75 15.88
CA SER A 23 25.91 -9.00 16.19
C SER A 23 24.42 -8.86 15.91
N LEU A 24 23.83 -9.92 15.36
CA LEU A 24 22.39 -10.09 15.24
C LEU A 24 21.96 -11.22 16.19
N ASP A 25 21.31 -10.85 17.29
CA ASP A 25 20.87 -11.79 18.33
C ASP A 25 19.66 -12.63 17.88
N THR A 26 18.76 -12.01 17.10
CA THR A 26 17.60 -12.63 16.46
C THR A 26 17.29 -11.83 15.19
N PRO A 27 16.76 -12.45 14.12
CA PRO A 27 16.56 -13.90 13.95
C PRO A 27 17.87 -14.69 13.76
N LYS A 28 17.84 -16.00 13.99
CA LYS A 28 18.91 -16.96 13.68
C LYS A 28 18.46 -17.98 12.63
N THR A 29 19.41 -18.55 11.88
CA THR A 29 19.15 -19.66 10.95
C THR A 29 18.44 -20.82 11.65
N GLY A 30 17.37 -21.33 11.03
CA GLY A 30 16.54 -22.41 11.56
C GLY A 30 15.54 -21.99 12.65
N GLN A 31 15.52 -20.70 13.05
CA GLN A 31 14.56 -20.20 14.03
C GLN A 31 13.16 -20.14 13.41
N THR A 32 12.17 -20.62 14.16
CA THR A 32 10.76 -20.56 13.77
C THR A 32 9.96 -19.67 14.71
N PHE A 33 8.94 -19.01 14.18
CA PHE A 33 8.01 -18.19 14.95
C PHE A 33 6.58 -18.63 14.66
N ASP A 34 5.78 -18.79 15.70
CA ASP A 34 4.32 -19.04 15.58
C ASP A 34 3.55 -17.73 15.76
N VAL A 35 4.03 -16.67 15.13
CA VAL A 35 3.44 -15.32 15.12
C VAL A 35 3.72 -14.67 13.76
N TYR A 36 2.92 -13.67 13.38
CA TYR A 36 3.07 -12.93 12.12
C TYR A 36 4.14 -11.83 12.15
N THR A 37 4.99 -11.78 13.18
CA THR A 37 6.04 -10.79 13.34
C THR A 37 7.41 -11.41 13.56
N ILE A 38 8.44 -10.78 13.00
CA ILE A 38 9.84 -11.12 13.21
C ILE A 38 10.50 -9.99 13.97
N VAL A 39 11.26 -10.35 15.01
CA VAL A 39 12.07 -9.42 15.78
C VAL A 39 13.51 -9.51 15.31
N PHE A 40 14.03 -8.40 14.77
CA PHE A 40 15.45 -8.19 14.53
C PHE A 40 16.02 -7.40 15.70
N ARG A 41 16.89 -8.03 16.48
CA ARG A 41 17.56 -7.40 17.62
C ARG A 41 19.04 -7.64 17.50
N GLY A 42 19.83 -6.59 17.67
CA GLY A 42 21.27 -6.68 17.57
C GLY A 42 21.94 -5.38 17.98
N TRP A 43 23.24 -5.31 17.72
CA TRP A 43 24.05 -4.12 17.94
C TRP A 43 25.09 -3.97 16.84
N VAL A 44 25.51 -2.73 16.61
CA VAL A 44 26.50 -2.37 15.60
C VAL A 44 27.30 -1.17 16.08
N LEU A 45 28.62 -1.24 15.92
CA LEU A 45 29.55 -0.14 16.21
C LEU A 45 30.37 0.16 14.97
N GLY A 46 30.16 1.32 14.36
CA GLY A 46 30.93 1.76 13.20
C GLY A 46 32.37 2.14 13.57
N ARG A 47 33.34 1.71 12.77
CA ARG A 47 34.77 1.98 12.99
C ARG A 47 35.24 3.25 12.31
N ILE A 48 34.79 3.47 11.07
CA ILE A 48 35.15 4.66 10.28
C ILE A 48 34.32 5.87 10.74
N SER A 49 33.03 5.65 10.97
CA SER A 49 32.06 6.64 11.42
C SER A 49 31.00 5.93 12.27
N PRO A 50 30.42 6.57 13.30
CA PRO A 50 29.38 5.97 14.13
C PRO A 50 28.19 5.49 13.29
N ALA A 51 27.61 4.35 13.68
CA ALA A 51 26.37 3.87 13.08
C ALA A 51 25.20 4.63 13.71
N ARG A 52 24.50 5.44 12.90
CA ARG A 52 23.34 6.22 13.37
C ARG A 52 22.03 5.45 13.35
N ALA A 53 21.91 4.52 12.40
CA ALA A 53 20.68 3.78 12.15
C ALA A 53 20.97 2.44 11.49
N VAL A 54 20.02 1.52 11.61
CA VAL A 54 19.94 0.33 10.76
C VAL A 54 18.72 0.37 9.89
N ARG A 55 18.85 -0.15 8.68
CA ARG A 55 17.80 -0.14 7.66
C ARG A 55 17.60 -1.54 7.09
N LEU A 56 16.36 -1.99 7.09
CA LEU A 56 15.95 -3.26 6.52
C LEU A 56 15.40 -3.03 5.11
N TRP A 57 15.95 -3.77 4.15
CA TRP A 57 15.59 -3.71 2.74
C TRP A 57 14.95 -5.01 2.29
N TYR A 58 14.03 -4.88 1.36
CA TYR A 58 13.52 -5.98 0.55
C TYR A 58 14.49 -6.23 -0.62
N CYS A 59 15.06 -7.43 -0.74
CA CYS A 59 16.12 -7.72 -1.73
C CYS A 59 15.59 -7.92 -3.16
N HIS A 60 14.30 -8.23 -3.33
CA HIS A 60 13.72 -8.38 -4.66
C HIS A 60 13.79 -7.07 -5.44
N GLN A 61 14.07 -7.16 -6.74
CA GLN A 61 14.15 -5.98 -7.59
C GLN A 61 12.76 -5.46 -7.98
N PRO A 62 12.57 -4.14 -8.05
CA PRO A 62 13.48 -3.11 -7.54
C PRO A 62 13.49 -3.09 -6.00
N ARG A 63 14.64 -2.77 -5.38
CA ARG A 63 14.77 -2.80 -3.91
C ARG A 63 13.86 -1.77 -3.23
N GLU A 64 13.34 -2.12 -2.06
CA GLU A 64 12.47 -1.23 -1.27
C GLU A 64 12.92 -1.18 0.19
N ILE A 65 12.90 0.00 0.77
CA ILE A 65 13.16 0.19 2.20
C ILE A 65 11.90 -0.22 2.96
N ILE A 66 12.04 -1.20 3.85
CA ILE A 66 10.93 -1.67 4.69
C ILE A 66 10.85 -0.85 5.97
N ARG A 67 11.99 -0.66 6.65
CA ARG A 67 12.06 0.04 7.93
C ARG A 67 13.46 0.57 8.18
N GLU A 68 13.55 1.75 8.80
CA GLU A 68 14.78 2.29 9.38
C GLU A 68 14.50 2.59 10.85
N VAL A 69 15.43 2.22 11.72
CA VAL A 69 15.37 2.54 13.16
C VAL A 69 16.73 3.09 13.59
N PRO A 70 16.74 4.03 14.55
CA PRO A 70 18.00 4.51 15.11
C PRO A 70 18.75 3.39 15.84
N VAL A 71 20.08 3.54 15.92
CA VAL A 71 20.93 2.77 16.82
C VAL A 71 21.10 3.59 18.10
N ASP A 72 20.10 3.54 18.98
CA ASP A 72 20.02 4.43 20.15
C ASP A 72 19.75 3.68 21.47
N ILE A 73 19.71 2.35 21.44
CA ILE A 73 19.47 1.51 22.61
C ILE A 73 20.80 1.22 23.33
N ILE A 74 20.78 1.35 24.66
CA ILE A 74 21.93 1.03 25.51
C ILE A 74 21.98 -0.48 25.77
N ARG A 75 23.11 -1.09 25.40
CA ARG A 75 23.49 -2.46 25.79
C ARG A 75 24.73 -2.39 26.67
N THR A 76 24.52 -2.54 27.99
CA THR A 76 25.56 -2.36 29.01
C THR A 76 26.74 -3.32 28.80
N ASP A 77 26.47 -4.58 28.45
CA ASP A 77 27.49 -5.58 28.16
C ASP A 77 28.39 -5.20 26.97
N VAL A 78 27.81 -4.61 25.92
CA VAL A 78 28.56 -4.13 24.75
C VAL A 78 29.34 -2.86 25.08
N ALA A 79 28.73 -1.92 25.81
CA ALA A 79 29.37 -0.68 26.23
C ALA A 79 30.59 -0.96 27.14
N GLU A 80 30.48 -1.93 28.05
CA GLU A 80 31.60 -2.36 28.91
C GLU A 80 32.72 -3.01 28.10
N HIS A 81 32.39 -3.85 27.11
CA HIS A 81 33.39 -4.50 26.25
C HIS A 81 34.13 -3.52 25.32
N TYR A 82 33.45 -2.46 24.89
CA TYR A 82 33.97 -1.43 23.99
C TYR A 82 34.09 -0.06 24.66
N ALA A 83 34.48 -0.03 25.94
CA ALA A 83 34.57 1.20 26.73
C ALA A 83 35.54 2.25 26.14
N ASP A 84 36.57 1.79 25.42
CA ASP A 84 37.58 2.65 24.77
C ASP A 84 37.10 3.24 23.42
N VAL A 85 35.95 2.80 22.91
CA VAL A 85 35.38 3.29 21.65
C VAL A 85 34.49 4.51 21.91
N PRO A 86 34.76 5.68 21.30
CA PRO A 86 33.91 6.86 21.46
C PRO A 86 32.46 6.57 21.04
N ASN A 87 31.50 7.09 21.81
CA ASN A 87 30.06 6.93 21.57
C ASN A 87 29.55 5.48 21.58
N SER A 88 30.24 4.55 22.25
CA SER A 88 29.84 3.12 22.30
C SER A 88 28.66 2.82 23.21
N GLU A 89 28.18 3.78 24.00
CA GLU A 89 27.08 3.58 24.98
C GLU A 89 25.75 3.18 24.31
N ARG A 90 25.44 3.81 23.17
CA ARG A 90 24.21 3.57 22.40
C ARG A 90 24.58 2.86 21.10
N ASN A 91 24.39 1.54 21.12
CA ASN A 91 24.96 0.66 20.10
C ASN A 91 23.97 -0.38 19.57
N ALA A 92 22.78 -0.47 20.16
CA ALA A 92 21.81 -1.51 19.86
C ALA A 92 20.58 -0.98 19.09
N PHE A 93 19.93 -1.91 18.38
CA PHE A 93 18.73 -1.65 17.59
C PHE A 93 17.67 -2.73 17.81
N LEU A 94 16.42 -2.36 17.54
CA LEU A 94 15.28 -3.27 17.51
C LEU A 94 14.36 -2.94 16.33
N ILE A 95 14.11 -3.92 15.46
CA ILE A 95 13.13 -3.84 14.39
C ILE A 95 12.10 -4.92 14.63
N ILE A 96 10.83 -4.54 14.63
CA ILE A 96 9.70 -5.48 14.56
C ILE A 96 9.14 -5.40 13.15
N LEU A 97 9.07 -6.53 12.46
CA LEU A 97 8.59 -6.63 11.09
C LEU A 97 7.37 -7.53 11.02
N SER A 98 6.25 -7.04 10.49
CA SER A 98 5.14 -7.88 10.05
C SER A 98 5.51 -8.64 8.78
N VAL A 99 5.23 -9.95 8.71
CA VAL A 99 5.35 -10.72 7.46
C VAL A 99 4.11 -10.62 6.57
N ILE A 100 2.99 -10.11 7.09
CA ILE A 100 1.73 -9.96 6.34
C ILE A 100 1.91 -8.91 5.25
N GLY A 101 1.79 -9.32 4.00
CA GLY A 101 2.00 -8.55 2.78
C GLY A 101 3.38 -8.76 2.15
N LEU A 102 4.25 -9.57 2.75
CA LEU A 102 5.50 -10.03 2.12
C LEU A 102 5.22 -11.27 1.25
N PRO A 103 6.03 -11.52 0.21
CA PRO A 103 5.98 -12.80 -0.48
C PRO A 103 6.34 -13.95 0.47
N LEU A 104 5.61 -15.06 0.31
CA LEU A 104 5.68 -16.23 1.19
C LEU A 104 7.10 -16.78 1.36
N GLU A 105 7.97 -16.58 0.38
CA GLU A 105 9.41 -16.79 0.53
C GLU A 105 10.15 -15.53 0.03
N THR A 106 11.03 -15.00 0.86
CA THR A 106 11.75 -13.75 0.53
C THR A 106 13.12 -13.66 1.19
N GLU A 107 13.95 -12.79 0.64
CA GLU A 107 15.21 -12.33 1.21
C GLU A 107 15.12 -10.85 1.63
N LEU A 108 15.63 -10.57 2.82
CA LEU A 108 15.75 -9.24 3.41
C LEU A 108 17.24 -8.92 3.63
N ALA A 109 17.63 -7.67 3.52
CA ALA A 109 19.00 -7.23 3.81
C ALA A 109 19.00 -6.15 4.88
N LEU A 110 19.80 -6.35 5.91
CA LEU A 110 20.04 -5.41 7.01
C LEU A 110 21.28 -4.58 6.68
N TYR A 111 21.14 -3.27 6.68
CA TYR A 111 22.22 -2.32 6.42
C TYR A 111 22.47 -1.42 7.65
N ALA A 112 23.73 -1.09 7.91
CA ALA A 112 24.11 0.02 8.77
C ALA A 112 24.14 1.31 7.95
N ILE A 113 23.65 2.40 8.54
CA ILE A 113 23.82 3.75 8.02
C ILE A 113 24.73 4.49 8.97
N LEU A 114 25.87 4.96 8.45
CA LEU A 114 26.84 5.71 9.22
C LEU A 114 26.57 7.23 9.16
N GLU A 115 27.13 7.98 10.09
CA GLU A 115 26.98 9.45 10.13
C GLU A 115 27.62 10.15 8.92
N ASP A 116 28.66 9.57 8.34
CA ASP A 116 29.32 10.05 7.12
C ASP A 116 28.52 9.80 5.83
N GLY A 117 27.34 9.16 5.94
CA GLY A 117 26.46 8.85 4.80
C GLY A 117 26.71 7.48 4.16
N ASN A 118 27.74 6.73 4.58
CA ASN A 118 27.97 5.38 4.07
C ASN A 118 26.83 4.44 4.48
N VAL A 119 26.43 3.57 3.55
CA VAL A 119 25.39 2.54 3.75
C VAL A 119 25.99 1.18 3.47
N LEU A 120 26.20 0.38 4.51
CA LEU A 120 26.97 -0.87 4.45
C LEU A 120 26.08 -2.06 4.81
N ASN A 121 26.11 -3.12 4.00
CA ASN A 121 25.34 -4.34 4.26
C ASN A 121 25.94 -5.06 5.47
N LEU A 122 25.11 -5.35 6.47
CA LEU A 122 25.48 -6.10 7.67
C LEU A 122 25.16 -7.60 7.51
N ALA A 123 23.95 -7.93 7.07
CA ALA A 123 23.51 -9.32 6.92
C ALA A 123 22.36 -9.45 5.92
N ASN A 124 22.25 -10.62 5.29
CA ASN A 124 21.08 -11.03 4.52
C ASN A 124 20.32 -12.13 5.27
N ILE A 125 18.99 -12.09 5.18
CA ILE A 125 18.07 -12.96 5.90
C ILE A 125 17.07 -13.54 4.91
N ARG A 126 17.15 -14.84 4.66
CA ARG A 126 16.15 -15.56 3.86
C ARG A 126 15.13 -16.18 4.79
N LEU A 127 13.85 -15.98 4.50
CA LEU A 127 12.74 -16.45 5.31
C LEU A 127 11.62 -17.00 4.44
N ARG A 128 10.82 -17.88 5.04
CA ARG A 128 9.54 -18.32 4.50
C ARG A 128 8.46 -18.11 5.55
N HIS A 129 7.26 -17.76 5.13
CA HIS A 129 6.11 -17.66 6.02
C HIS A 129 4.83 -18.20 5.38
N GLN A 130 3.84 -18.44 6.23
CA GLN A 130 2.48 -18.79 5.82
C GLN A 130 1.65 -17.52 5.59
N PRO A 131 0.67 -17.55 4.68
CA PRO A 131 -0.28 -16.45 4.52
C PRO A 131 -1.13 -16.28 5.78
N LEU A 132 -1.60 -15.06 6.01
CA LEU A 132 -2.58 -14.76 7.04
C LEU A 132 -3.88 -15.53 6.81
N ILE A 133 -4.30 -16.30 7.82
CA ILE A 133 -5.55 -17.05 7.77
C ILE A 133 -6.69 -16.17 8.28
N THR A 134 -7.84 -16.26 7.60
CA THR A 134 -9.08 -15.62 8.03
C THR A 134 -10.20 -16.66 8.07
N TYR A 135 -11.11 -16.51 9.03
CA TYR A 135 -12.26 -17.41 9.22
C TYR A 135 -13.52 -16.93 8.48
N TYR A 136 -13.33 -16.04 7.50
CA TYR A 136 -14.40 -15.43 6.73
C TYR A 136 -14.11 -15.58 5.24
N GLN A 137 -15.15 -15.86 4.45
CA GLN A 137 -15.06 -15.86 3.01
C GLN A 137 -15.69 -14.56 2.49
N PRO A 138 -14.90 -13.62 1.95
CA PRO A 138 -15.44 -12.38 1.42
C PRO A 138 -16.36 -12.61 0.24
N ARG A 139 -17.52 -11.91 0.23
CA ARG A 139 -18.51 -11.98 -0.85
C ARG A 139 -18.19 -10.96 -1.95
N ILE A 140 -17.53 -9.87 -1.58
CA ILE A 140 -17.14 -8.77 -2.46
C ILE A 140 -15.61 -8.72 -2.51
N GLN A 141 -15.04 -8.71 -3.72
CA GLN A 141 -13.59 -8.70 -3.94
C GLN A 141 -13.07 -7.27 -4.18
N PRO A 142 -11.82 -6.95 -3.81
CA PRO A 142 -11.25 -5.64 -4.07
C PRO A 142 -10.89 -5.46 -5.55
N LEU A 143 -11.24 -4.28 -6.08
CA LEU A 143 -10.69 -3.72 -7.32
C LEU A 143 -9.82 -2.51 -6.96
N ILE A 144 -8.51 -2.69 -6.99
CA ILE A 144 -7.52 -1.66 -6.67
C ILE A 144 -7.23 -0.85 -7.92
N VAL A 145 -7.50 0.46 -7.90
CA VAL A 145 -7.08 1.39 -8.97
C VAL A 145 -5.80 2.10 -8.53
N ASN A 146 -4.66 1.54 -8.89
CA ASN A 146 -3.35 2.08 -8.57
C ASN A 146 -2.99 3.21 -9.54
N SER A 147 -2.87 4.42 -9.02
CA SER A 147 -2.66 5.59 -9.86
C SER A 147 -1.99 6.72 -9.08
N LEU A 148 -1.34 7.62 -9.83
CA LEU A 148 -0.84 8.87 -9.28
C LEU A 148 -1.92 9.96 -9.34
N GLY A 149 -1.78 11.00 -8.51
CA GLY A 149 -2.63 12.19 -8.59
C GLY A 149 -2.61 12.79 -10.00
N ARG A 150 -3.78 13.25 -10.50
CA ARG A 150 -3.95 13.85 -11.84
C ARG A 150 -3.80 12.89 -13.05
N SER A 151 -3.77 11.59 -12.83
CA SER A 151 -3.79 10.54 -13.86
C SER A 151 -5.14 10.35 -14.59
N GLY A 152 -6.21 11.00 -14.13
CA GLY A 152 -7.56 10.78 -14.64
C GLY A 152 -8.36 9.70 -13.89
N SER A 153 -7.86 9.24 -12.74
CA SER A 153 -8.51 8.19 -11.93
C SER A 153 -9.94 8.51 -11.50
N THR A 154 -10.29 9.78 -11.27
CA THR A 154 -11.67 10.19 -11.00
C THR A 154 -12.62 9.80 -12.15
N TRP A 155 -12.20 9.97 -13.41
CA TRP A 155 -13.04 9.62 -14.55
C TRP A 155 -13.13 8.11 -14.75
N LEU A 156 -12.02 7.38 -14.58
CA LEU A 156 -12.05 5.91 -14.57
C LEU A 156 -12.99 5.37 -13.48
N MET A 157 -12.90 5.88 -12.24
CA MET A 157 -13.79 5.48 -11.15
C MET A 157 -15.26 5.79 -11.47
N TYR A 158 -15.54 6.93 -12.09
CA TYR A 158 -16.90 7.23 -12.55
C TYR A 158 -17.40 6.18 -13.57
N LEU A 159 -16.59 5.84 -14.58
CA LEU A 159 -16.97 4.85 -15.60
C LEU A 159 -17.18 3.46 -14.99
N LEU A 160 -16.28 3.04 -14.09
CA LEU A 160 -16.42 1.79 -13.34
C LEU A 160 -17.72 1.76 -12.51
N SER A 161 -18.12 2.89 -11.91
CA SER A 161 -19.33 2.97 -11.07
C SER A 161 -20.63 2.71 -11.83
N LYS A 162 -20.60 2.74 -13.17
CA LYS A 162 -21.76 2.46 -14.01
C LYS A 162 -21.97 0.97 -14.26
N HIS A 163 -20.97 0.14 -13.98
CA HIS A 163 -21.09 -1.30 -14.11
C HIS A 163 -21.83 -1.89 -12.89
N PRO A 164 -22.88 -2.72 -13.07
CA PRO A 164 -23.71 -3.23 -11.96
C PRO A 164 -22.94 -4.08 -10.94
N ASN A 165 -21.84 -4.70 -11.36
CA ASN A 165 -20.96 -5.54 -10.53
C ASN A 165 -19.72 -4.80 -9.98
N VAL A 166 -19.67 -3.48 -10.07
CA VAL A 166 -18.59 -2.67 -9.47
C VAL A 166 -19.20 -1.66 -8.52
N ILE A 167 -18.95 -1.86 -7.22
CA ILE A 167 -19.42 -1.02 -6.13
C ILE A 167 -18.40 0.08 -5.89
N ILE A 168 -18.85 1.31 -6.00
CA ILE A 168 -18.09 2.51 -5.68
C ILE A 168 -18.94 3.36 -4.76
N ASP A 169 -18.32 4.06 -3.82
CA ASP A 169 -19.03 5.03 -3.00
C ASP A 169 -19.53 6.16 -3.91
N GLY A 170 -20.84 6.26 -4.14
CA GLY A 170 -21.39 7.06 -5.23
C GLY A 170 -21.33 8.58 -5.00
N GLN A 171 -20.73 9.04 -3.90
CA GLN A 171 -20.43 10.45 -3.68
C GLN A 171 -19.00 10.76 -4.10
N TYR A 172 -18.83 11.83 -4.87
CA TYR A 172 -17.51 12.41 -5.13
C TYR A 172 -16.74 12.62 -3.82
N PRO A 173 -15.46 12.19 -3.69
CA PRO A 173 -14.49 11.82 -4.74
C PRO A 173 -14.51 10.37 -5.23
N PHE A 174 -15.64 9.67 -5.07
CA PHE A 174 -15.83 8.25 -5.35
C PHE A 174 -15.01 7.33 -4.44
N GLU A 175 -14.76 7.79 -3.20
CA GLU A 175 -13.90 7.12 -2.21
C GLU A 175 -14.41 7.36 -0.79
N SER A 176 -14.75 6.27 -0.09
CA SER A 176 -14.95 6.26 1.36
C SER A 176 -13.70 5.81 2.12
N HIS A 177 -12.77 5.16 1.43
CA HIS A 177 -11.59 4.52 2.03
C HIS A 177 -11.90 3.55 3.16
N ALA A 178 -13.08 2.93 3.14
CA ALA A 178 -13.50 1.98 4.16
C ALA A 178 -12.60 0.75 4.19
N SER A 179 -12.19 0.23 3.01
CA SER A 179 -11.27 -0.91 2.96
C SER A 179 -9.89 -0.55 3.49
N LYS A 180 -9.38 0.62 3.11
CA LYS A 180 -8.11 1.14 3.64
C LYS A 180 -8.16 1.33 5.14
N TYR A 181 -9.23 1.91 5.67
CA TYR A 181 -9.40 2.14 7.10
C TYR A 181 -9.21 0.83 7.88
N TRP A 182 -9.99 -0.20 7.54
CA TRP A 182 -9.90 -1.50 8.23
C TRP A 182 -8.57 -2.23 7.99
N LEU A 183 -7.97 -2.06 6.83
CA LEU A 183 -6.63 -2.60 6.54
C LEU A 183 -5.55 -1.93 7.39
N TYR A 184 -5.58 -0.60 7.50
CA TYR A 184 -4.67 0.16 8.35
C TYR A 184 -4.88 -0.17 9.82
N THR A 185 -6.12 -0.41 10.26
CA THR A 185 -6.40 -0.93 11.60
C THR A 185 -5.69 -2.27 11.81
N LEU A 186 -5.89 -3.25 10.93
CA LEU A 186 -5.19 -4.55 11.03
C LEU A 186 -3.67 -4.36 11.13
N LEU A 187 -3.08 -3.59 10.21
CA LEU A 187 -1.64 -3.34 10.21
C LEU A 187 -1.14 -2.65 11.48
N LYS A 188 -1.89 -1.68 12.00
CA LYS A 188 -1.52 -0.97 13.23
C LYS A 188 -1.41 -1.95 14.39
N PHE A 189 -2.41 -2.81 14.58
CA PHE A 189 -2.40 -3.81 15.67
C PHE A 189 -1.37 -4.92 15.46
N VAL A 190 -1.04 -5.28 14.20
CA VAL A 190 0.07 -6.20 13.93
C VAL A 190 1.42 -5.56 14.27
N ALA A 191 1.63 -4.30 13.85
CA ALA A 191 2.88 -3.58 14.07
C ALA A 191 3.08 -3.13 15.52
N GLU A 192 1.99 -2.93 16.27
CA GLU A 192 1.99 -2.54 17.68
C GLU A 192 1.72 -3.71 18.64
N SER A 193 1.60 -4.95 18.13
CA SER A 193 1.48 -6.19 18.92
C SER A 193 2.46 -6.12 20.10
N PRO A 194 1.96 -6.35 21.33
CA PRO A 194 2.29 -5.60 22.52
C PRO A 194 3.79 -5.32 22.65
N ASN A 195 4.15 -4.09 22.27
CA ASN A 195 5.52 -3.60 22.31
C ASN A 195 6.04 -3.56 23.76
N TYR A 196 7.14 -4.26 24.02
CA TYR A 196 7.78 -4.38 25.34
C TYR A 196 8.54 -3.13 25.83
N LEU A 197 8.66 -2.08 25.00
CA LEU A 197 9.62 -1.00 25.24
C LEU A 197 9.02 0.36 25.63
N ASN A 198 7.73 0.61 25.38
CA ASN A 198 7.09 1.89 25.75
C ASN A 198 6.26 1.74 27.02
N VAL A 199 6.96 1.68 28.16
CA VAL A 199 6.35 1.68 29.49
C VAL A 199 6.39 3.09 30.07
N THR A 200 5.54 4.00 29.59
CA THR A 200 5.34 5.30 30.25
C THR A 200 3.94 5.85 29.96
N ALA A 201 2.93 5.42 30.71
CA ALA A 201 1.78 6.27 31.00
C ALA A 201 1.12 5.79 32.30
N SER A 202 0.95 6.70 33.25
CA SER A 202 0.07 6.49 34.40
C SER A 202 -1.39 6.43 33.92
N GLN A 203 -2.27 5.79 34.70
CA GLN A 203 -3.68 5.57 34.33
C GLN A 203 -4.48 6.85 34.02
N ASP A 204 -4.01 8.03 34.44
CA ASP A 204 -4.73 9.30 34.30
C ASP A 204 -4.36 10.12 33.05
N GLU A 205 -3.20 9.87 32.40
CA GLU A 205 -2.86 10.50 31.10
C GLU A 205 -3.56 9.80 29.90
N PHE A 206 -4.36 8.77 30.19
CA PHE A 206 -5.02 7.87 29.25
C PHE A 206 -6.02 8.55 28.32
N PHE A 207 -6.82 9.52 28.75
CA PHE A 207 -7.84 10.07 27.84
C PHE A 207 -7.32 11.12 26.86
N THR A 208 -6.13 11.69 27.11
CA THR A 208 -5.68 12.89 26.39
C THR A 208 -4.65 12.59 25.28
N LEU A 209 -3.89 11.47 25.37
CA LEU A 209 -2.84 11.11 24.39
C LEU A 209 -3.15 9.85 23.51
N VAL A 210 -4.19 9.07 23.83
CA VAL A 210 -4.29 7.63 23.47
C VAL A 210 -4.71 7.27 22.04
N MET A 211 -5.09 8.22 21.17
CA MET A 211 -5.33 7.87 19.76
C MET A 211 -4.07 7.36 19.04
N GLN A 212 -2.88 7.66 19.58
CA GLN A 212 -1.61 7.26 18.96
C GLN A 212 -1.18 5.83 19.30
N TRP A 213 -1.69 5.18 20.36
CA TRP A 213 -1.08 3.96 20.95
C TRP A 213 -1.97 2.70 20.89
N ALA A 214 -2.84 2.60 19.89
CA ALA A 214 -3.75 1.46 19.71
C ALA A 214 -2.98 0.16 19.35
N GLY A 215 -2.68 -0.66 20.38
CA GLY A 215 -2.02 -1.97 20.25
C GLY A 215 -0.94 -2.23 21.31
N ALA A 216 -0.40 -1.19 21.95
CA ALA A 216 0.70 -1.32 22.92
C ALA A 216 0.26 -1.97 24.26
N ASN A 217 1.20 -2.67 24.92
CA ASN A 217 1.01 -3.20 26.27
C ASN A 217 1.54 -2.23 27.33
N PHE A 218 0.62 -1.73 28.16
CA PHE A 218 0.89 -0.72 29.18
C PHE A 218 1.23 -1.29 30.56
N TYR A 219 1.06 -2.61 30.76
CA TYR A 219 1.49 -3.29 31.97
C TYR A 219 2.89 -3.85 31.74
N GLY A 220 3.91 -3.04 32.00
CA GLY A 220 5.31 -3.35 31.70
C GLY A 220 5.74 -4.76 32.16
N LYS A 221 6.56 -5.45 31.35
CA LYS A 221 7.16 -6.80 31.53
C LYS A 221 6.27 -7.96 32.09
N ALA A 222 5.04 -7.71 32.51
CA ALA A 222 4.12 -8.74 32.98
C ALA A 222 3.77 -9.64 31.79
N ALA A 223 3.80 -10.95 32.03
CA ALA A 223 3.69 -12.00 31.03
C ALA A 223 2.32 -12.00 30.34
N ILE A 224 2.15 -11.11 29.37
CA ILE A 224 1.09 -11.22 28.37
C ILE A 224 1.52 -12.28 27.35
N SER A 225 0.59 -13.16 26.95
CA SER A 225 0.85 -14.19 25.94
C SER A 225 1.22 -13.56 24.59
N THR A 226 2.52 -13.55 24.27
CA THR A 226 3.06 -13.09 22.97
C THR A 226 2.42 -13.81 21.79
N GLU A 227 2.17 -15.11 21.98
CA GLU A 227 1.60 -15.98 20.97
C GLU A 227 0.17 -15.59 20.65
N TRP A 228 -0.68 -15.36 21.67
CA TRP A 228 -2.06 -14.95 21.42
C TRP A 228 -2.15 -13.62 20.68
N PHE A 229 -1.36 -12.61 21.08
CA PHE A 229 -1.36 -11.30 20.41
C PHE A 229 -0.66 -11.27 19.05
N GLY A 230 0.28 -12.19 18.81
CA GLY A 230 1.02 -12.27 17.55
C GLY A 230 0.42 -13.24 16.53
N HIS A 231 -0.53 -14.10 16.94
CA HIS A 231 -1.17 -15.10 16.10
C HIS A 231 -2.70 -15.05 16.21
N THR A 232 -3.30 -15.66 17.24
CA THR A 232 -4.77 -15.82 17.35
C THR A 232 -5.53 -14.50 17.23
N HIS A 233 -5.06 -13.46 17.91
CA HIS A 233 -5.65 -12.13 17.85
C HIS A 233 -5.59 -11.54 16.43
N ILE A 234 -4.49 -11.75 15.72
CA ILE A 234 -4.28 -11.21 14.38
C ILE A 234 -5.22 -11.88 13.37
N GLU A 235 -5.40 -13.20 13.43
CA GLU A 235 -6.37 -13.92 12.57
C GLU A 235 -7.82 -13.49 12.87
N GLN A 236 -8.16 -13.32 14.15
CA GLN A 236 -9.48 -12.83 14.56
C GLN A 236 -9.73 -11.38 14.10
N LEU A 237 -8.73 -10.51 14.24
CA LEU A 237 -8.80 -9.13 13.78
C LEU A 237 -8.91 -9.05 12.26
N ALA A 238 -8.13 -9.85 11.53
CA ALA A 238 -8.20 -9.92 10.07
C ALA A 238 -9.59 -10.37 9.59
N THR A 239 -10.15 -11.39 10.25
CA THR A 239 -11.53 -11.86 10.02
C THR A 239 -12.54 -10.74 10.24
N PHE A 240 -12.42 -10.02 11.36
CA PHE A 240 -13.30 -8.88 11.68
C PHE A 240 -13.17 -7.74 10.66
N CYS A 241 -11.94 -7.42 10.24
CA CYS A 241 -11.70 -6.39 9.23
C CYS A 241 -12.35 -6.76 7.90
N GLN A 242 -12.19 -7.99 7.41
CA GLN A 242 -12.87 -8.45 6.18
C GLN A 242 -14.39 -8.37 6.29
N GLN A 243 -14.96 -8.85 7.40
CA GLN A 243 -16.40 -8.77 7.65
C GLN A 243 -16.90 -7.32 7.64
N SER A 244 -16.13 -6.40 8.23
CA SER A 244 -16.47 -4.98 8.28
C SER A 244 -16.41 -4.30 6.92
N ILE A 245 -15.42 -4.66 6.09
CA ILE A 245 -15.29 -4.20 4.71
C ILE A 245 -16.47 -4.71 3.88
N ASP A 246 -16.74 -6.01 3.91
CA ASP A 246 -17.80 -6.65 3.14
C ASP A 246 -19.19 -6.12 3.55
N SER A 247 -19.41 -5.94 4.86
CA SER A 247 -20.59 -5.27 5.43
C SER A 247 -20.80 -3.87 4.87
N PHE A 248 -19.75 -3.05 4.89
CA PHE A 248 -19.82 -1.67 4.39
C PHE A 248 -20.19 -1.64 2.91
N TYR A 249 -19.50 -2.42 2.08
CA TYR A 249 -19.75 -2.43 0.64
C TYR A 249 -21.06 -3.09 0.25
N ALA A 250 -21.55 -4.08 1.00
CA ALA A 250 -22.89 -4.62 0.81
C ALA A 250 -23.97 -3.55 1.06
N GLN A 251 -23.80 -2.70 2.08
CA GLN A 251 -24.71 -1.59 2.32
C GLN A 251 -24.63 -0.52 1.23
N THR A 252 -23.43 -0.23 0.73
CA THR A 252 -23.19 0.71 -0.38
C THR A 252 -23.84 0.19 -1.67
N ALA A 253 -23.68 -1.10 -1.99
CA ALA A 253 -24.32 -1.76 -3.13
C ALA A 253 -25.85 -1.58 -3.12
N VAL A 254 -26.48 -1.81 -1.97
CA VAL A 254 -27.94 -1.64 -1.80
C VAL A 254 -28.38 -0.19 -2.01
N ARG A 255 -27.58 0.80 -1.59
CA ARG A 255 -27.89 2.23 -1.78
C ARG A 255 -27.81 2.65 -3.25
N HIS A 256 -26.91 2.03 -4.03
CA HIS A 256 -26.63 2.41 -5.41
C HIS A 256 -27.29 1.50 -6.45
N GLY A 257 -28.06 0.50 -6.04
CA GLY A 257 -28.78 -0.39 -6.95
C GLY A 257 -27.89 -1.40 -7.69
N CYS A 258 -26.70 -1.70 -7.15
CA CYS A 258 -25.84 -2.77 -7.66
C CYS A 258 -26.55 -4.14 -7.46
N VAL A 259 -26.43 -5.04 -8.44
CA VAL A 259 -27.07 -6.35 -8.39
C VAL A 259 -26.27 -7.25 -7.44
N MET A 260 -26.77 -7.40 -6.21
CA MET A 260 -26.30 -8.42 -5.28
C MET A 260 -27.13 -9.69 -5.51
N ASN A 261 -26.58 -10.69 -6.20
CA ASN A 261 -27.10 -12.06 -6.11
C ASN A 261 -26.67 -12.65 -4.77
N LEU A 262 -27.26 -12.16 -3.68
CA LEU A 262 -27.22 -12.90 -2.42
C LEU A 262 -28.20 -14.05 -2.61
N GLU A 263 -27.71 -15.29 -2.60
CA GLU A 263 -28.56 -16.48 -2.64
C GLU A 263 -29.60 -16.53 -1.50
N ASP A 264 -29.50 -15.62 -0.54
CA ASP A 264 -30.45 -15.44 0.55
C ASP A 264 -31.24 -14.13 0.40
N GLY A 265 -32.51 -14.30 0.01
CA GLY A 265 -33.70 -13.44 0.19
C GLY A 265 -33.59 -11.92 0.38
N HIS A 266 -34.43 -11.18 -0.34
CA HIS A 266 -34.74 -9.75 -0.17
C HIS A 266 -34.56 -9.19 1.27
N TYR A 267 -33.45 -8.49 1.52
CA TYR A 267 -33.20 -7.82 2.80
C TYR A 267 -33.60 -6.34 2.75
N SER A 268 -34.64 -5.97 3.48
CA SER A 268 -34.98 -4.56 3.72
C SER A 268 -34.00 -3.91 4.71
N LYS A 269 -33.81 -2.59 4.62
CA LYS A 269 -32.91 -1.75 5.44
C LYS A 269 -33.05 -1.95 6.97
N ARG A 270 -34.23 -2.37 7.45
CA ARG A 270 -34.51 -2.67 8.88
C ARG A 270 -34.09 -4.07 9.32
N THR A 271 -33.98 -5.01 8.39
CA THR A 271 -33.68 -6.43 8.65
C THR A 271 -32.19 -6.65 8.87
N TYR A 272 -31.34 -5.87 8.20
CA TYR A 272 -29.89 -5.94 8.33
C TYR A 272 -29.39 -5.64 9.75
N ILE A 273 -29.85 -4.53 10.36
CA ILE A 273 -29.48 -4.14 11.73
C ILE A 273 -29.97 -5.17 12.76
N ARG A 274 -31.17 -5.74 12.53
CA ARG A 274 -31.80 -6.71 13.44
C ARG A 274 -31.17 -8.11 13.35
N ASN A 275 -30.72 -8.52 12.17
CA ASN A 275 -30.02 -9.80 11.97
C ASN A 275 -28.55 -9.72 12.39
N TRP A 276 -27.91 -8.55 12.30
CA TRP A 276 -26.58 -8.31 12.85
C TRP A 276 -26.55 -8.47 14.38
N MET A 277 -27.60 -8.03 15.09
CA MET A 277 -27.74 -8.25 16.53
C MET A 277 -28.08 -9.71 16.93
N ASN A 278 -28.54 -10.55 16.01
CA ASN A 278 -29.10 -11.89 16.33
C ASN A 278 -28.45 -13.06 15.57
N GLY A 279 -27.33 -12.85 14.86
CA GLY A 279 -26.90 -13.76 13.80
C GLY A 279 -25.43 -14.16 13.83
N ILE A 280 -24.88 -14.50 14.99
CA ILE A 280 -23.74 -15.41 15.08
C ILE A 280 -24.22 -16.61 15.89
N VAL A 281 -24.07 -17.79 15.29
CA VAL A 281 -24.34 -19.16 15.77
C VAL A 281 -25.40 -19.85 14.90
N GLN A 282 -24.91 -20.84 14.14
CA GLN A 282 -25.62 -21.91 13.41
C GLN A 282 -26.14 -21.63 11.98
N LYS A 283 -25.62 -22.47 11.04
CA LYS A 283 -25.94 -22.66 9.59
C LYS A 283 -25.04 -21.82 8.66
N VAL A 284 -24.23 -22.38 7.75
CA VAL A 284 -24.33 -23.63 6.98
C VAL A 284 -22.94 -24.24 6.75
N LEU A 285 -22.68 -25.37 7.40
CA LEU A 285 -21.92 -26.46 6.79
C LEU A 285 -22.85 -27.12 5.75
N ASN A 286 -22.33 -27.39 4.56
CA ASN A 286 -22.97 -27.99 3.38
C ASN A 286 -23.80 -27.04 2.50
N ARG A 287 -23.19 -26.55 1.42
CA ARG A 287 -23.61 -26.91 0.05
C ARG A 287 -22.57 -26.49 -1.00
N SER A 288 -21.99 -27.50 -1.60
CA SER A 288 -21.40 -27.51 -2.93
C SER A 288 -22.45 -27.15 -3.98
N ASN A 289 -22.19 -26.11 -4.76
CA ASN A 289 -22.41 -26.06 -6.20
C ASN A 289 -21.66 -24.83 -6.75
N HIS A 290 -20.68 -25.08 -7.63
CA HIS A 290 -20.06 -24.05 -8.46
C HIS A 290 -21.09 -23.58 -9.50
N THR A 291 -21.96 -22.66 -9.11
CA THR A 291 -22.58 -21.71 -10.04
C THR A 291 -21.81 -20.42 -9.88
N THR A 292 -21.04 -20.06 -10.90
CA THR A 292 -20.26 -18.81 -10.98
C THR A 292 -21.20 -17.62 -10.97
N SER A 293 -21.62 -17.20 -9.78
CA SER A 293 -22.19 -15.87 -9.58
C SER A 293 -21.17 -14.85 -10.09
N PRO A 294 -21.59 -13.82 -10.85
CA PRO A 294 -20.66 -12.88 -11.44
C PRO A 294 -19.84 -12.19 -10.35
N SER A 295 -18.52 -12.12 -10.56
CA SER A 295 -17.59 -11.51 -9.61
C SER A 295 -18.05 -10.09 -9.28
N LEU A 296 -18.20 -9.80 -7.99
CA LEU A 296 -18.63 -8.51 -7.50
C LEU A 296 -17.44 -7.80 -6.86
N TYR A 297 -17.15 -6.60 -7.32
CA TYR A 297 -15.99 -5.85 -6.86
C TYR A 297 -16.38 -4.61 -6.07
N PHE A 298 -15.62 -4.26 -5.03
CA PHE A 298 -15.59 -2.89 -4.52
C PHE A 298 -14.33 -2.20 -5.06
N ALA A 299 -14.48 -1.01 -5.66
CA ALA A 299 -13.34 -0.30 -6.22
C ALA A 299 -12.90 0.86 -5.33
N GLU A 300 -11.58 0.99 -5.16
CA GLU A 300 -10.94 2.09 -4.44
C GLU A 300 -9.64 2.49 -5.16
N LYS A 301 -9.30 3.79 -5.16
CA LYS A 301 -8.00 4.21 -5.68
C LYS A 301 -6.94 4.03 -4.62
N PHE A 302 -5.76 3.57 -5.03
CA PHE A 302 -4.59 3.43 -4.18
C PHE A 302 -3.41 4.18 -4.79
N GLY A 303 -2.51 4.64 -3.92
CA GLY A 303 -1.18 5.05 -4.37
C GLY A 303 -0.29 3.83 -4.58
N PRO A 304 0.82 3.98 -5.30
CA PRO A 304 1.82 2.92 -5.41
C PRO A 304 2.39 2.62 -4.03
N GLY A 305 2.32 1.36 -3.60
CA GLY A 305 2.81 0.98 -2.29
C GLY A 305 2.44 -0.43 -1.83
N TYR A 306 2.67 -0.65 -0.54
CA TYR A 306 2.57 -1.93 0.16
C TYR A 306 1.14 -2.44 0.34
N SER A 307 0.16 -1.55 0.50
CA SER A 307 -1.20 -1.91 0.91
C SER A 307 -1.91 -2.89 -0.03
N ALA A 308 -1.62 -2.81 -1.34
CA ALA A 308 -2.16 -3.76 -2.31
C ALA A 308 -1.73 -5.22 -2.03
N ARG A 309 -0.52 -5.45 -1.51
CA ARG A 309 -0.02 -6.80 -1.21
C ARG A 309 -0.84 -7.51 -0.16
N ILE A 310 -1.33 -6.75 0.82
CA ILE A 310 -2.16 -7.31 1.89
C ILE A 310 -3.53 -7.70 1.35
N PHE A 311 -4.08 -6.95 0.38
CA PHE A 311 -5.29 -7.39 -0.31
C PHE A 311 -5.05 -8.68 -1.08
N TYR A 312 -3.95 -8.84 -1.80
CA TYR A 312 -3.64 -10.13 -2.46
C TYR A 312 -3.53 -11.30 -1.48
N GLU A 313 -3.02 -11.06 -0.27
CA GLU A 313 -2.93 -12.09 0.76
C GLU A 313 -4.31 -12.41 1.39
N LEU A 314 -5.10 -11.39 1.70
CA LEU A 314 -6.41 -11.54 2.34
C LEU A 314 -7.54 -11.91 1.38
N TYR A 315 -7.43 -11.54 0.10
CA TYR A 315 -8.44 -11.68 -0.94
C TYR A 315 -7.79 -12.31 -2.17
N PRO A 316 -7.86 -13.65 -2.32
CA PRO A 316 -7.21 -14.36 -3.43
C PRO A 316 -7.68 -13.94 -4.82
N GLN A 317 -8.86 -13.31 -4.93
CA GLN A 317 -9.44 -12.83 -6.18
C GLN A 317 -9.32 -11.31 -6.37
N THR A 318 -8.40 -10.66 -5.64
CA THR A 318 -8.08 -9.24 -5.84
C THR A 318 -7.75 -8.95 -7.30
N LYS A 319 -8.33 -7.87 -7.83
CA LYS A 319 -7.96 -7.30 -9.14
C LYS A 319 -7.30 -5.95 -8.95
N GLU A 320 -6.25 -5.69 -9.72
CA GLU A 320 -5.54 -4.40 -9.72
C GLU A 320 -5.47 -3.83 -11.13
N ILE A 321 -5.74 -2.53 -11.26
CA ILE A 321 -5.59 -1.73 -12.48
C ILE A 321 -4.54 -0.65 -12.20
N PHE A 322 -3.51 -0.56 -13.03
CA PHE A 322 -2.57 0.55 -13.06
C PHE A 322 -3.05 1.58 -14.07
N LEU A 323 -3.50 2.75 -13.60
CA LEU A 323 -3.82 3.86 -14.48
C LEU A 323 -2.61 4.79 -14.59
N VAL A 324 -2.03 4.83 -15.78
CA VAL A 324 -0.89 5.70 -16.12
C VAL A 324 -1.31 6.81 -17.07
N ARG A 325 -0.60 7.92 -17.01
CA ARG A 325 -0.74 9.08 -17.89
C ARG A 325 0.66 9.60 -18.16
N ASP A 326 0.87 10.27 -19.28
CA ASP A 326 2.13 10.98 -19.53
C ASP A 326 2.49 11.86 -18.32
N PHE A 327 3.59 11.54 -17.65
CA PHE A 327 3.99 12.21 -16.41
C PHE A 327 4.21 13.71 -16.60
N ARG A 328 4.54 14.14 -17.83
CA ARG A 328 4.68 15.55 -18.20
C ARG A 328 3.31 16.25 -18.23
N ASP A 329 2.28 15.60 -18.77
CA ASP A 329 0.90 16.13 -18.73
C ASP A 329 0.35 16.17 -17.30
N MET A 330 0.72 15.18 -16.48
CA MET A 330 0.38 15.19 -15.05
C MET A 330 1.02 16.36 -14.31
N LEU A 331 2.29 16.67 -14.60
CA LEU A 331 2.99 17.83 -14.06
C LEU A 331 2.25 19.12 -14.43
N CYS A 332 1.91 19.32 -15.72
CA CYS A 332 1.12 20.46 -16.17
C CYS A 332 -0.22 20.58 -15.43
N SER A 333 -0.90 19.44 -15.24
CA SER A 333 -2.16 19.41 -14.51
C SER A 333 -1.98 19.76 -13.03
N SER A 334 -0.90 19.31 -12.39
CA SER A 334 -0.59 19.61 -10.99
C SER A 334 -0.27 21.10 -10.80
N LEU A 335 0.59 21.67 -11.65
CA LEU A 335 0.92 23.10 -11.64
C LEU A 335 -0.33 23.97 -11.86
N SER A 336 -1.15 23.62 -12.87
CA SER A 336 -2.42 24.32 -13.14
C SER A 336 -3.40 24.25 -11.97
N PHE A 337 -3.48 23.09 -11.30
CA PHE A 337 -4.40 22.87 -10.19
C PHE A 337 -3.98 23.61 -8.92
N ASN A 338 -2.69 23.60 -8.58
CA ASN A 338 -2.15 24.35 -7.45
C ASN A 338 -2.38 25.86 -7.67
N LYS A 339 -2.16 26.37 -8.89
CA LYS A 339 -2.48 27.75 -9.25
C LYS A 339 -3.96 28.08 -9.12
N LYS A 340 -4.86 27.15 -9.46
CA LYS A 340 -6.32 27.31 -9.35
C LYS A 340 -6.80 27.39 -7.89
N LEU A 341 -6.24 26.57 -7.00
CA LEU A 341 -6.66 26.53 -5.60
C LEU A 341 -5.97 27.57 -4.71
N GLY A 342 -4.83 28.13 -5.15
CA GLY A 342 -4.05 29.05 -4.32
C GLY A 342 -3.47 28.37 -3.07
N THR A 343 -3.37 27.04 -3.08
CA THR A 343 -2.91 26.21 -1.95
C THR A 343 -1.94 25.14 -2.41
N ASP A 344 -1.14 24.68 -1.44
CA ASP A 344 -0.09 23.68 -1.55
C ASP A 344 -0.69 22.27 -1.73
N GLY A 345 -0.74 21.78 -2.96
CA GLY A 345 -1.22 20.45 -3.31
C GLY A 345 -0.10 19.53 -3.78
N PHE A 346 -0.28 18.22 -3.61
CA PHE A 346 0.62 17.18 -4.12
C PHE A 346 2.01 17.10 -3.47
N GLY A 347 2.14 17.56 -2.22
CA GLY A 347 3.34 17.33 -1.38
C GLY A 347 4.43 18.38 -1.53
N LEU A 348 4.10 19.53 -2.13
CA LEU A 348 5.00 20.67 -2.26
C LEU A 348 4.26 21.97 -1.95
N SER A 349 4.97 22.95 -1.38
CA SER A 349 4.45 24.27 -1.08
C SER A 349 4.35 25.14 -2.33
N ALA A 350 3.43 26.11 -2.35
CA ALA A 350 3.24 27.06 -3.45
C ALA A 350 4.46 27.98 -3.66
N HIS A 351 5.43 27.93 -2.75
CA HIS A 351 6.69 28.67 -2.80
C HIS A 351 7.87 27.82 -3.30
N GLN A 352 7.67 26.53 -3.60
CA GLN A 352 8.71 25.67 -4.16
C GLN A 352 8.82 25.85 -5.68
N LEU A 353 10.06 25.68 -6.17
CA LEU A 353 10.41 25.89 -7.57
C LEU A 353 9.80 24.79 -8.44
N GLU A 354 9.51 25.08 -9.71
CA GLU A 354 8.94 24.11 -10.65
C GLU A 354 9.83 22.86 -10.80
N ASP A 355 11.15 22.99 -10.61
CA ASP A 355 12.10 21.88 -10.62
C ASP A 355 11.86 20.88 -9.47
N ASP A 356 11.43 21.34 -8.29
CA ASP A 356 11.07 20.47 -7.16
C ASP A 356 9.84 19.61 -7.51
N MET A 357 8.88 20.19 -8.24
CA MET A 357 7.70 19.47 -8.74
C MET A 357 8.07 18.37 -9.73
N VAL A 358 9.10 18.58 -10.55
CA VAL A 358 9.63 17.52 -11.44
C VAL A 358 10.21 16.38 -10.60
N ARG A 359 11.05 16.67 -9.60
CA ARG A 359 11.64 15.65 -8.71
C ARG A 359 10.60 14.86 -7.93
N VAL A 360 9.56 15.52 -7.41
CA VAL A 360 8.45 14.81 -6.73
C VAL A 360 7.64 13.96 -7.70
N THR A 361 7.44 14.43 -8.93
CA THR A 361 6.77 13.64 -9.98
C THR A 361 7.60 12.41 -10.34
N GLN A 362 8.92 12.58 -10.44
CA GLN A 362 9.88 11.50 -10.71
C GLN A 362 9.90 10.45 -9.60
N PHE A 363 10.04 10.85 -8.34
CA PHE A 363 9.96 9.92 -7.21
C PHE A 363 8.65 9.09 -7.22
N ARG A 364 7.52 9.73 -7.54
CA ARG A 364 6.22 9.05 -7.62
C ARG A 364 6.11 8.12 -8.83
N ALA A 365 6.61 8.55 -9.99
CA ALA A 365 6.66 7.73 -11.20
C ALA A 365 7.54 6.50 -10.97
N GLN A 366 8.67 6.64 -10.27
CA GLN A 366 9.52 5.53 -9.83
C GLN A 366 8.76 4.58 -8.93
N CYS A 367 8.11 5.09 -7.87
CA CYS A 367 7.29 4.25 -7.00
C CYS A 367 6.25 3.45 -7.79
N LEU A 368 5.60 4.07 -8.77
CA LEU A 368 4.62 3.40 -9.64
C LEU A 368 5.26 2.35 -10.55
N LEU A 369 6.36 2.68 -11.23
CA LEU A 369 7.11 1.76 -12.09
C LEU A 369 7.60 0.55 -11.30
N MET A 370 8.19 0.79 -10.14
CA MET A 370 8.67 -0.26 -9.25
C MET A 370 7.56 -1.21 -8.82
N THR A 371 6.39 -0.64 -8.55
CA THR A 371 5.20 -1.40 -8.16
C THR A 371 4.63 -2.19 -9.34
N TRP A 372 4.61 -1.60 -10.53
CA TRP A 372 4.19 -2.24 -11.78
C TRP A 372 5.10 -3.41 -12.16
N GLN A 373 6.42 -3.23 -12.14
CA GLN A 373 7.40 -4.28 -12.44
C GLN A 373 7.20 -5.54 -11.59
N ARG A 374 6.76 -5.38 -10.34
CA ARG A 374 6.51 -6.48 -9.41
C ARG A 374 5.17 -7.19 -9.62
N ARG A 375 4.17 -6.51 -10.19
CA ARG A 375 2.77 -6.99 -10.23
C ARG A 375 2.17 -7.06 -11.63
N SER A 376 2.93 -6.73 -12.67
CA SER A 376 2.48 -6.70 -14.06
C SER A 376 1.91 -8.03 -14.57
N GLN A 377 2.32 -9.16 -13.99
CA GLN A 377 1.81 -10.49 -14.34
C GLN A 377 0.38 -10.75 -13.82
N GLN A 378 -0.08 -9.99 -12.83
CA GLN A 378 -1.38 -10.18 -12.16
C GLN A 378 -2.24 -8.90 -12.12
N ALA A 379 -1.80 -7.84 -12.80
CA ALA A 379 -2.47 -6.55 -12.85
C ALA A 379 -2.68 -6.08 -14.30
N TYR A 380 -3.62 -5.16 -14.51
CA TYR A 380 -3.96 -4.65 -15.85
C TYR A 380 -3.50 -3.20 -16.01
N LEU A 381 -2.79 -2.89 -17.11
CA LEU A 381 -2.33 -1.53 -17.40
C LEU A 381 -3.34 -0.79 -18.27
N VAL A 382 -3.70 0.42 -17.84
CA VAL A 382 -4.57 1.34 -18.59
C VAL A 382 -3.83 2.66 -18.78
N ARG A 383 -3.72 3.10 -20.03
CA ARG A 383 -3.24 4.45 -20.35
C ARG A 383 -4.43 5.39 -20.38
N TYR A 384 -4.29 6.54 -19.71
CA TYR A 384 -5.27 7.61 -19.72
C TYR A 384 -5.57 8.07 -21.14
N GLU A 385 -4.54 8.14 -21.99
CA GLU A 385 -4.67 8.56 -23.39
C GLU A 385 -5.58 7.60 -24.17
N ASP A 386 -5.41 6.29 -23.99
CA ASP A 386 -6.26 5.29 -24.63
C ASP A 386 -7.69 5.35 -24.10
N LEU A 387 -7.88 5.55 -22.79
CA LEU A 387 -9.20 5.71 -22.18
C LEU A 387 -9.94 6.94 -22.74
N VAL A 388 -9.24 8.04 -23.02
CA VAL A 388 -9.84 9.26 -23.57
C VAL A 388 -10.06 9.19 -25.08
N LEU A 389 -9.10 8.64 -25.82
CA LEU A 389 -9.12 8.63 -27.28
C LEU A 389 -9.93 7.46 -27.85
N ASN A 390 -9.86 6.30 -27.20
CA ASN A 390 -10.50 5.05 -27.60
C ASN A 390 -11.22 4.41 -26.38
N PRO A 391 -12.25 5.08 -25.80
CA PRO A 391 -12.88 4.64 -24.56
C PRO A 391 -13.53 3.26 -24.65
N ILE A 392 -14.19 2.94 -25.78
CA ILE A 392 -14.92 1.67 -25.92
C ILE A 392 -13.96 0.47 -25.87
N PRO A 393 -12.93 0.35 -26.75
CA PRO A 393 -11.98 -0.76 -26.65
C PRO A 393 -11.25 -0.83 -25.30
N THR A 394 -10.93 0.32 -24.71
CA THR A 394 -10.24 0.38 -23.42
C THR A 394 -11.10 -0.17 -22.29
N LEU A 395 -12.39 0.21 -22.23
CA LEU A 395 -13.33 -0.28 -21.23
C LEU A 395 -13.68 -1.77 -21.43
N GLN A 396 -13.78 -2.23 -22.68
CA GLN A 396 -13.92 -3.66 -22.98
C GLN A 396 -12.77 -4.47 -22.38
N GLY A 397 -11.53 -4.05 -22.65
CA GLY A 397 -10.34 -4.72 -22.09
C GLY A 397 -10.30 -4.73 -20.56
N ILE A 398 -10.75 -3.64 -19.91
CA ILE A 398 -10.91 -3.60 -18.46
C ILE A 398 -11.94 -4.64 -17.99
N PHE A 399 -13.13 -4.68 -18.58
CA PHE A 399 -14.18 -5.61 -18.16
C PHE A 399 -13.84 -7.07 -18.47
N ASP A 400 -13.15 -7.36 -19.57
CA ASP A 400 -12.57 -8.67 -19.86
C ASP A 400 -11.61 -9.13 -18.76
N TYR A 401 -10.69 -8.25 -18.35
CA TYR A 401 -9.75 -8.53 -17.26
C TYR A 401 -10.46 -8.77 -15.91
N LEU A 402 -11.54 -8.04 -15.64
CA LEU A 402 -12.36 -8.21 -14.44
C LEU A 402 -13.31 -9.41 -14.51
N HIS A 403 -13.42 -10.06 -15.68
CA HIS A 403 -14.39 -11.12 -15.97
C HIS A 403 -15.84 -10.65 -15.77
N LEU A 404 -16.14 -9.45 -16.26
CA LEU A 404 -17.44 -8.82 -16.18
C LEU A 404 -18.13 -8.80 -17.55
N GLU A 405 -19.42 -9.14 -17.56
CA GLU A 405 -20.24 -9.08 -18.77
C GLU A 405 -20.36 -7.65 -19.28
N HIS A 406 -20.08 -7.45 -20.56
CA HIS A 406 -20.16 -6.14 -21.18
C HIS A 406 -20.50 -6.26 -22.66
N ASN A 407 -21.05 -5.19 -23.23
CA ASN A 407 -21.25 -5.04 -24.67
C ASN A 407 -21.07 -3.56 -25.06
N PRO A 408 -20.84 -3.26 -26.36
CA PRO A 408 -20.62 -1.89 -26.81
C PRO A 408 -21.73 -0.92 -26.40
N SER A 409 -23.00 -1.29 -26.53
CA SER A 409 -24.14 -0.43 -26.18
C SER A 409 -24.21 -0.10 -24.69
N MET A 410 -23.84 -1.05 -23.82
CA MET A 410 -23.72 -0.82 -22.38
C MET A 410 -22.62 0.22 -22.09
N ILE A 411 -21.45 0.07 -22.71
CA ILE A 411 -20.33 0.99 -22.55
C ILE A 411 -20.66 2.38 -23.09
N ASP A 412 -21.32 2.47 -24.25
CA ASP A 412 -21.79 3.74 -24.82
C ASP A 412 -22.70 4.47 -23.83
N SER A 413 -23.63 3.76 -23.19
CA SER A 413 -24.52 4.35 -22.17
C SER A 413 -23.75 4.90 -20.95
N PHE A 414 -22.60 4.33 -20.60
CA PHE A 414 -21.75 4.81 -19.51
C PHE A 414 -21.08 6.13 -19.90
N LEU A 415 -20.62 6.23 -21.16
CA LEU A 415 -19.99 7.42 -21.71
C LEU A 415 -20.99 8.57 -21.87
N GLU A 416 -22.21 8.30 -22.36
CA GLU A 416 -23.28 9.29 -22.47
C GLU A 416 -23.62 9.91 -21.11
N LYS A 417 -23.85 9.08 -20.09
CA LYS A 417 -24.10 9.54 -18.71
C LYS A 417 -22.95 10.40 -18.16
N SER A 418 -21.71 10.08 -18.52
CA SER A 418 -20.53 10.86 -18.08
C SER A 418 -20.52 12.29 -18.61
N LEU A 419 -21.13 12.52 -19.78
CA LEU A 419 -21.26 13.85 -20.38
C LEU A 419 -22.38 14.67 -19.69
N GLU A 420 -23.41 14.00 -19.17
CA GLU A 420 -24.56 14.59 -18.47
C GLU A 420 -24.23 14.99 -17.02
N ASP A 421 -23.55 14.13 -16.25
CA ASP A 421 -23.17 14.33 -14.82
C ASP A 421 -22.02 15.35 -14.60
N ASN A 422 -21.74 16.19 -15.59
CA ASN A 422 -20.50 16.96 -15.76
C ASN A 422 -20.20 18.00 -14.65
N SER A 423 -21.14 18.29 -13.75
CA SER A 423 -20.99 19.33 -12.72
C SER A 423 -19.85 19.02 -11.74
N THR A 424 -19.69 17.76 -11.33
CA THR A 424 -18.70 17.37 -10.31
C THR A 424 -17.31 17.10 -10.92
N LEU A 425 -17.25 16.59 -12.15
CA LEU A 425 -16.01 16.36 -12.90
C LEU A 425 -15.32 17.68 -13.30
N ARG A 426 -16.07 18.78 -13.55
CA ARG A 426 -15.51 20.10 -13.91
C ARG A 426 -14.63 20.72 -12.82
N ASN A 427 -14.90 20.47 -11.54
CA ASN A 427 -14.05 20.96 -10.44
C ASN A 427 -12.66 20.28 -10.46
N HIS A 428 -12.69 18.99 -10.83
CA HIS A 428 -11.61 18.08 -11.27
C HIS A 428 -10.65 18.62 -12.33
N GLN A 429 -11.28 19.11 -13.40
CA GLN A 429 -10.64 19.33 -14.68
C GLN A 429 -9.86 20.64 -14.69
N THR A 430 -8.65 20.58 -15.26
CA THR A 430 -7.80 21.74 -15.52
C THR A 430 -7.90 22.21 -16.97
N THR A 431 -8.68 21.51 -17.79
CA THR A 431 -8.92 21.82 -19.21
C THR A 431 -10.42 21.77 -19.49
N SER A 432 -10.86 22.46 -20.54
CA SER A 432 -12.28 22.50 -20.96
C SER A 432 -12.79 21.17 -21.53
N HIS A 433 -11.90 20.31 -22.02
CA HIS A 433 -12.20 18.97 -22.54
C HIS A 433 -11.07 17.99 -22.18
N PRO A 434 -11.36 16.71 -21.86
CA PRO A 434 -10.33 15.70 -21.53
C PRO A 434 -9.25 15.54 -22.61
N LYS A 435 -9.64 15.58 -23.89
CA LYS A 435 -8.71 15.54 -25.04
C LYS A 435 -7.67 16.67 -25.03
N ASN A 436 -8.04 17.87 -24.56
CA ASN A 436 -7.12 19.01 -24.48
C ASN A 436 -6.06 18.82 -23.38
N SER A 437 -6.19 17.78 -22.57
CA SER A 437 -5.24 17.47 -21.51
C SER A 437 -4.13 16.51 -21.96
N ILE A 438 -4.23 15.95 -23.17
CA ILE A 438 -3.23 15.06 -23.77
C ILE A 438 -2.25 15.89 -24.60
N GLY A 439 -0.95 15.70 -24.37
CA GLY A 439 0.13 16.40 -25.06
C GLY A 439 0.25 17.88 -24.69
N ARG A 440 -0.40 18.33 -23.61
CA ARG A 440 -0.38 19.74 -23.21
C ARG A 440 0.99 20.19 -22.72
N TRP A 441 1.79 19.27 -22.20
CA TRP A 441 3.17 19.55 -21.81
C TRP A 441 4.04 20.12 -22.93
N GLN A 442 3.69 19.88 -24.19
CA GLN A 442 4.41 20.43 -25.34
C GLN A 442 4.31 21.96 -25.43
N HIS A 443 3.24 22.56 -24.92
CA HIS A 443 3.03 24.01 -24.94
C HIS A 443 3.07 24.65 -23.56
N ASP A 444 2.65 23.92 -22.52
CA ASP A 444 2.55 24.46 -21.16
C ASP A 444 3.86 24.45 -20.38
N LEU A 445 4.78 23.52 -20.66
CA LEU A 445 6.09 23.50 -20.00
C LEU A 445 7.09 24.40 -20.75
N SER A 446 7.88 25.13 -19.97
CA SER A 446 9.05 25.86 -20.47
C SER A 446 10.08 24.89 -21.08
N HIS A 447 11.03 25.41 -21.87
CA HIS A 447 12.08 24.58 -22.46
C HIS A 447 12.92 23.88 -21.38
N SER A 448 13.32 24.61 -20.34
CA SER A 448 14.11 24.06 -19.23
C SER A 448 13.39 22.94 -18.50
N LEU A 449 12.08 23.07 -18.24
CA LEU A 449 11.30 22.02 -17.59
C LEU A 449 11.11 20.79 -18.48
N LYS A 450 10.99 20.97 -19.80
CA LYS A 450 10.93 19.83 -20.74
C LYS A 450 12.24 19.05 -20.72
N GLU A 451 13.37 19.73 -20.74
CA GLU A 451 14.70 19.11 -20.63
C GLU A 451 14.86 18.40 -19.30
N LEU A 452 14.47 19.04 -18.18
CA LEU A 452 14.54 18.41 -16.86
C LEU A 452 13.64 17.18 -16.76
N CYS A 453 12.41 17.23 -17.29
CA CYS A 453 11.55 16.06 -17.37
C CYS A 453 12.18 14.95 -18.23
N GLN A 454 12.79 15.31 -19.37
CA GLN A 454 13.44 14.34 -20.24
C GLN A 454 14.68 13.70 -19.60
N GLN A 455 15.36 14.40 -18.70
CA GLN A 455 16.49 13.86 -17.95
C GLN A 455 16.02 12.99 -16.77
N GLU A 456 15.08 13.48 -15.98
CA GLU A 456 14.69 12.87 -14.71
C GLU A 456 13.63 11.76 -14.88
N LEU A 457 12.71 11.88 -15.83
CA LEU A 457 11.58 10.94 -16.04
C LEU A 457 11.79 9.94 -17.20
N ALA A 458 13.00 9.88 -17.76
CA ALA A 458 13.27 9.14 -19.00
C ALA A 458 12.91 7.65 -18.88
N GLU A 459 13.31 7.02 -17.78
CA GLU A 459 13.12 5.60 -17.54
C GLU A 459 11.63 5.25 -17.43
N GLU A 460 10.89 6.04 -16.65
CA GLU A 460 9.48 5.81 -16.37
C GLU A 460 8.62 6.11 -17.59
N LEU A 461 8.89 7.21 -18.31
CA LEU A 461 8.20 7.52 -19.57
C LEU A 461 8.37 6.39 -20.58
N LYS A 462 9.61 5.92 -20.77
CA LYS A 462 9.90 4.80 -21.68
C LYS A 462 9.20 3.52 -21.24
N ALA A 463 9.24 3.19 -19.94
CA ALA A 463 8.65 1.96 -19.41
C ALA A 463 7.13 1.88 -19.60
N PHE A 464 6.43 3.03 -19.62
CA PHE A 464 4.99 3.11 -19.86
C PHE A 464 4.61 3.50 -21.30
N GLY A 465 5.57 3.48 -22.24
CA GLY A 465 5.29 3.66 -23.68
C GLY A 465 5.06 5.11 -24.09
N TYR A 466 5.65 6.07 -23.37
CA TYR A 466 5.70 7.49 -23.75
C TYR A 466 7.05 7.77 -24.43
N THR A 467 7.02 8.07 -25.72
CA THR A 467 8.25 8.36 -26.49
C THR A 467 8.78 9.77 -26.20
N GLU A 468 10.09 9.92 -26.37
CA GLU A 468 10.79 11.20 -26.31
C GLU A 468 10.35 12.12 -27.47
N LEU A 469 10.54 13.43 -27.31
CA LEU A 469 10.56 14.32 -28.48
C LEU A 469 11.66 13.82 -29.40
N ALA A 470 11.33 13.47 -30.64
CA ALA A 470 12.34 13.44 -31.68
C ALA A 470 13.02 14.82 -31.67
N GLN A 471 14.32 14.85 -31.34
CA GLN A 471 15.14 16.05 -31.53
C GLN A 471 14.97 16.48 -32.99
N LYS A 472 14.32 17.62 -33.20
CA LYS A 472 14.23 18.26 -34.52
C LYS A 472 15.29 19.32 -34.64
#